data_AF-A0A7Y9WE58-F1
#
_entry.id   AF-A0A7Y9WE58-F1
#
_cell.length_a   1.000
_cell.length_b   1.000
_cell.length_c   1.000
_cell.angle_alpha   90.00
_cell.angle_beta   90.00
_cell.angle_gamma   90.00
#
_symmetry.space_group_name_H-M   'P 1'
#
loop_
_entity.id
_entity.type
_entity.pdbx_description
1 polymer ?
#
loop_
_entity_poly.entity_id
_entity_poly.type
_entity_poly.pdbx_seq_one_letter_code
_entity_poly.pdbx_strand_id
1 'polypeptide(L)'
;MLTCTADYLRDAFPDVREIGVLATTGTLASGVYESALEASGFVQIAPRAPAQTRLMNAIYGPNGAKAGSRSGECCEDLAAAIDDLVAQGVQVIVLGCTELPLLMRDTAPSGAGAGAGGQTVRFVDPTDVLARRCVAYALGASGALESAVEVIAPEVGAPAALTSESTAPQAAARDAKRVRGARTRVRTRVEGVFS
;
A
#
# COMPACT_ATOMS: atom_id res chain seq x y z
N MET A 1 13.95 -16.90 -4.17
CA MET A 1 12.87 -15.89 -4.17
C MET A 1 12.15 -15.89 -5.51
N LEU A 2 12.73 -15.33 -6.58
CA LEU A 2 12.06 -15.14 -7.87
C LEU A 2 11.42 -16.42 -8.45
N THR A 3 12.17 -17.52 -8.51
CA THR A 3 11.66 -18.82 -8.98
C THR A 3 10.57 -19.36 -8.06
N CYS A 4 10.71 -19.20 -6.74
CA CYS A 4 9.67 -19.59 -5.79
C CYS A 4 8.37 -18.83 -6.01
N THR A 5 8.46 -17.53 -6.32
CA THR A 5 7.31 -16.70 -6.65
C THR A 5 6.66 -17.12 -7.97
N ALA A 6 7.47 -17.37 -9.01
CA ALA A 6 6.94 -17.79 -10.30
C ALA A 6 6.27 -19.17 -10.23
N ASP A 7 6.84 -20.12 -9.47
CA ASP A 7 6.19 -21.40 -9.16
C ASP A 7 4.84 -21.18 -8.47
N TYR A 8 4.82 -20.40 -7.39
CA TYR A 8 3.61 -20.09 -6.66
C TYR A 8 2.53 -19.46 -7.55
N LEU A 9 2.92 -18.52 -8.42
CA LEU A 9 1.99 -17.88 -9.35
C LEU A 9 1.36 -18.89 -10.32
N ARG A 10 2.13 -19.85 -10.83
CA ARG A 10 1.60 -20.90 -11.73
C ARG A 10 0.59 -21.79 -11.03
N ASP A 11 0.88 -22.16 -9.79
CA ASP A 11 0.03 -23.06 -9.02
C ASP A 11 -1.25 -22.36 -8.53
N ALA A 12 -1.13 -21.12 -8.05
CA ALA A 12 -2.23 -20.38 -7.45
C ALA A 12 -3.13 -19.66 -8.47
N PHE A 13 -2.61 -19.31 -9.65
CA PHE A 13 -3.31 -18.53 -10.67
C PHE A 13 -3.16 -19.16 -12.08
N PRO A 14 -3.65 -20.39 -12.30
CA PRO A 14 -3.41 -21.15 -13.54
C PRO A 14 -3.98 -20.49 -14.81
N ASP A 15 -4.98 -19.61 -14.66
CA ASP A 15 -5.63 -18.91 -15.76
C ASP A 15 -5.07 -17.50 -16.04
N VAL A 16 -4.13 -17.04 -15.22
CA VAL A 16 -3.51 -15.71 -15.37
C VAL A 16 -2.24 -15.83 -16.19
N ARG A 17 -1.99 -14.86 -17.08
CA ARG A 17 -0.76 -14.76 -17.88
C ARG A 17 -0.02 -13.45 -17.68
N GLU A 18 -0.75 -12.36 -17.46
CA GLU A 18 -0.19 -11.05 -17.24
C GLU A 18 -0.04 -10.78 -15.74
N ILE A 19 1.19 -10.53 -15.30
CA ILE A 19 1.54 -10.32 -13.90
C ILE A 19 2.04 -8.88 -13.74
N GLY A 20 1.33 -8.09 -12.96
CA GLY A 20 1.79 -6.76 -12.57
C GLY A 20 2.98 -6.87 -11.63
N VAL A 21 4.00 -6.04 -11.82
CA VAL A 21 5.16 -6.01 -10.93
C VAL A 21 5.40 -4.59 -10.44
N LEU A 22 5.19 -4.39 -9.13
CA LEU A 22 5.57 -3.16 -8.44
C LEU A 22 6.98 -3.34 -7.88
N ALA A 23 7.98 -2.76 -8.53
CA ALA A 23 9.37 -2.83 -8.08
C ALA A 23 10.10 -1.51 -8.35
N THR A 24 11.29 -1.35 -7.77
CA THR A 24 12.12 -0.18 -8.06
C THR A 24 12.46 -0.10 -9.55
N THR A 25 12.71 1.09 -10.06
CA THR A 25 13.14 1.28 -11.46
C THR A 25 14.43 0.50 -11.75
N GLY A 26 15.35 0.42 -10.79
CA GLY A 26 16.57 -0.40 -10.93
C GLY A 26 16.27 -1.89 -11.05
N THR A 27 15.29 -2.40 -10.28
CA THR A 27 14.84 -3.79 -10.36
C THR A 27 14.19 -4.08 -11.71
N LEU A 28 13.29 -3.21 -12.20
CA LEU A 28 12.67 -3.38 -13.51
C LEU A 28 13.71 -3.33 -14.63
N ALA A 29 14.63 -2.36 -14.59
CA ALA A 29 15.69 -2.21 -15.59
C ALA A 29 16.66 -3.40 -15.63
N SER A 30 16.84 -4.10 -14.51
CA SER A 30 17.68 -5.31 -14.46
C SER A 30 17.05 -6.54 -15.13
N GLY A 31 15.74 -6.54 -15.39
CA GLY A 31 15.02 -7.66 -16.00
C GLY A 31 14.84 -8.89 -15.11
N VAL A 32 15.26 -8.86 -13.82
CA VAL A 32 15.27 -10.06 -12.98
C VAL A 32 13.88 -10.68 -12.76
N TYR A 33 12.83 -9.87 -12.62
CA TYR A 33 11.46 -10.38 -12.55
C TYR A 33 10.95 -10.83 -13.91
N GLU A 34 11.19 -10.04 -14.95
CA GLU A 34 10.81 -10.35 -16.33
C GLU A 34 11.34 -11.71 -16.76
N SER A 35 12.65 -11.97 -16.62
CA SER A 35 13.27 -13.24 -16.99
C SER A 35 12.71 -14.43 -16.20
N ALA A 36 12.44 -14.26 -14.90
CA ALA A 36 11.91 -15.34 -14.06
C ALA A 36 10.44 -15.65 -14.37
N LEU A 37 9.64 -14.63 -14.65
CA LEU A 37 8.24 -14.74 -15.03
C LEU A 37 8.08 -15.33 -16.44
N GLU A 38 8.88 -14.85 -17.40
CA GLU A 38 8.89 -15.36 -18.78
C GLU A 38 9.25 -16.85 -18.83
N ALA A 39 10.27 -17.27 -18.06
CA ALA A 39 10.63 -18.68 -17.94
C ALA A 39 9.50 -19.58 -17.39
N SER A 40 8.48 -18.98 -16.77
CA SER A 40 7.29 -19.65 -16.26
C SER A 40 6.03 -19.40 -17.11
N GLY A 41 6.17 -18.79 -18.30
CA GLY A 41 5.07 -18.54 -19.23
C GLY A 41 4.21 -17.32 -18.90
N PHE A 42 4.69 -16.41 -18.07
CA PHE A 42 4.04 -15.15 -17.75
C PHE A 42 4.63 -13.98 -18.53
N VAL A 43 3.83 -12.91 -18.66
CA VAL A 43 4.26 -11.61 -19.18
C VAL A 43 4.26 -10.61 -18.03
N GLN A 44 5.39 -9.92 -17.84
CA GLN A 44 5.50 -8.85 -16.85
C GLN A 44 4.80 -7.58 -17.37
N ILE A 45 3.90 -7.03 -16.57
CA ILE A 45 3.32 -5.70 -16.76
C ILE A 45 3.88 -4.76 -15.68
N ALA A 46 4.47 -3.64 -16.08
CA ALA A 46 5.01 -2.65 -15.16
C ALA A 46 4.13 -1.38 -15.14
N PRO A 47 4.18 -0.58 -14.05
CA PRO A 47 3.54 0.72 -14.05
C PRO A 47 4.08 1.61 -15.18
N ARG A 48 3.21 2.39 -15.81
CA ARG A 48 3.61 3.43 -16.76
C ARG A 48 4.47 4.49 -16.08
N ALA A 49 5.31 5.19 -16.84
CA ALA A 49 6.34 6.07 -16.30
C ALA A 49 5.88 7.08 -15.20
N PRO A 50 4.72 7.76 -15.32
CA PRO A 50 4.24 8.64 -14.25
C PRO A 50 3.94 7.88 -12.95
N ALA A 51 3.29 6.72 -13.04
CA ALA A 51 2.96 5.86 -11.92
C ALA A 51 4.21 5.22 -11.30
N GLN A 52 5.18 4.82 -12.12
CA GLN A 52 6.48 4.34 -11.66
C GLN A 52 7.26 5.41 -10.88
N THR A 53 7.16 6.68 -11.30
CA THR A 53 7.79 7.80 -10.58
C THR A 53 7.16 7.98 -9.19
N ARG A 54 5.83 7.88 -9.10
CA ARG A 54 5.12 7.91 -7.81
C ARG A 54 5.53 6.73 -6.93
N LEU A 55 5.58 5.51 -7.47
CA LEU A 55 6.07 4.34 -6.73
C LEU A 55 7.49 4.56 -6.16
N MET A 56 8.38 5.18 -6.93
CA MET A 56 9.72 5.51 -6.44
C MET A 56 9.69 6.53 -5.27
N ASN A 57 8.77 7.51 -5.31
CA ASN A 57 8.56 8.43 -4.18
C ASN A 57 7.95 7.70 -2.97
N ALA A 58 6.99 6.79 -3.18
CA ALA A 58 6.44 5.95 -2.10
C ALA A 58 7.53 5.14 -1.37
N ILE A 59 8.56 4.68 -2.08
CA ILE A 59 9.63 3.86 -1.51
C ILE A 59 10.75 4.74 -0.92
N TYR A 60 11.30 5.66 -1.71
CA TYR A 60 12.55 6.39 -1.41
C TYR A 60 12.35 7.88 -1.13
N GLY A 61 11.16 8.44 -1.33
CA GLY A 61 10.88 9.85 -1.11
C GLY A 61 11.14 10.29 0.33
N PRO A 62 11.16 11.61 0.60
CA PRO A 62 11.36 12.14 1.95
C PRO A 62 10.35 11.60 2.98
N ASN A 63 9.11 11.37 2.54
CA ASN A 63 8.04 10.75 3.30
C ASN A 63 7.76 9.30 2.84
N GLY A 64 8.75 8.64 2.25
CA GLY A 64 8.64 7.27 1.73
C GLY A 64 8.79 6.19 2.80
N ALA A 65 8.51 4.96 2.41
CA ALA A 65 8.56 3.81 3.30
C ALA A 65 9.96 3.54 3.89
N LYS A 66 11.03 3.74 3.10
CA LYS A 66 12.41 3.60 3.60
C LYS A 66 12.81 4.71 4.57
N ALA A 67 12.10 5.84 4.59
CA ALA A 67 12.25 6.88 5.59
C ALA A 67 11.44 6.59 6.87
N GLY A 68 10.71 5.46 6.92
CA GLY A 68 9.90 5.03 8.07
C GLY A 68 8.45 5.49 8.03
N SER A 69 8.02 6.19 6.96
CA SER A 69 6.63 6.56 6.77
C SER A 69 5.78 5.35 6.39
N ARG A 70 4.55 5.29 6.89
CA ARG A 70 3.57 4.23 6.59
C ARG A 70 2.17 4.75 6.26
N SER A 71 2.03 6.06 6.12
CA SER A 71 0.75 6.73 5.87
C SER A 71 0.94 8.00 5.05
N GLY A 72 -0.15 8.59 4.58
CA GLY A 72 -0.13 9.83 3.80
C GLY A 72 0.44 9.63 2.39
N GLU A 73 1.35 10.52 1.98
CA GLU A 73 1.86 10.63 0.61
C GLU A 73 2.36 9.28 0.03
N CYS A 74 3.13 8.52 0.80
CA CYS A 74 3.65 7.22 0.33
C CYS A 74 2.55 6.20 0.01
N CYS A 75 1.43 6.25 0.74
CA CYS A 75 0.27 5.40 0.51
C CYS A 75 -0.51 5.84 -0.72
N GLU A 76 -0.70 7.14 -0.89
CA GLU A 76 -1.35 7.72 -2.08
C GLU A 76 -0.56 7.42 -3.36
N ASP A 77 0.77 7.50 -3.27
CA ASP A 77 1.68 7.18 -4.36
C ASP A 77 1.69 5.70 -4.73
N LEU A 78 1.66 4.82 -3.73
CA LEU A 78 1.49 3.38 -3.95
C LEU A 78 0.13 3.08 -4.59
N ALA A 79 -0.95 3.69 -4.10
CA ALA A 79 -2.29 3.51 -4.63
C ALA A 79 -2.35 3.88 -6.12
N ALA A 80 -1.71 4.97 -6.52
CA ALA A 80 -1.68 5.35 -7.94
C ALA A 80 -0.87 4.41 -8.83
N ALA A 81 0.17 3.77 -8.30
CA ALA A 81 0.90 2.72 -9.01
C ALA A 81 0.06 1.45 -9.17
N ILE A 82 -0.74 1.11 -8.15
CA ILE A 82 -1.71 0.01 -8.22
C ILE A 82 -2.80 0.33 -9.25
N ASP A 83 -3.42 1.50 -9.15
CA ASP A 83 -4.49 1.94 -10.05
C ASP A 83 -4.04 1.94 -11.52
N ASP A 84 -2.78 2.28 -11.77
CA ASP A 84 -2.21 2.21 -13.11
C ASP A 84 -2.14 0.78 -13.65
N LEU A 85 -1.71 -0.20 -12.84
CA LEU A 85 -1.69 -1.61 -13.22
C LEU A 85 -3.11 -2.17 -13.39
N VAL A 86 -4.05 -1.76 -12.53
CA VAL A 86 -5.47 -2.13 -12.66
C VAL A 86 -6.07 -1.58 -13.95
N ALA A 87 -5.77 -0.33 -14.29
CA ALA A 87 -6.20 0.28 -15.55
C ALA A 87 -5.60 -0.41 -16.78
N GLN A 88 -4.46 -1.11 -16.61
CA GLN A 88 -3.86 -1.97 -17.63
C GLN A 88 -4.48 -3.38 -17.68
N GLY A 89 -5.47 -3.69 -16.82
CA GLY A 89 -6.20 -4.96 -16.83
C GLY A 89 -5.60 -6.05 -15.94
N VAL A 90 -4.56 -5.75 -15.18
CA VAL A 90 -3.85 -6.73 -14.34
C VAL A 90 -4.73 -7.22 -13.18
N GLN A 91 -4.78 -8.54 -13.01
CA GLN A 91 -5.54 -9.19 -11.93
C GLN A 91 -4.67 -9.66 -10.76
N VAL A 92 -3.36 -9.85 -10.99
CA VAL A 92 -2.40 -10.29 -9.98
C VAL A 92 -1.18 -9.38 -10.00
N ILE A 93 -0.83 -8.81 -8.84
CA ILE A 93 0.29 -7.89 -8.68
C ILE A 93 1.31 -8.47 -7.69
N VAL A 94 2.56 -8.58 -8.12
CA VAL A 94 3.71 -8.94 -7.28
C VAL A 94 4.28 -7.69 -6.63
N LEU A 95 4.44 -7.76 -5.31
CA LEU A 95 5.05 -6.72 -4.48
C LEU A 95 6.58 -6.89 -4.46
N GLY A 96 7.23 -6.43 -5.52
CA GLY A 96 8.66 -6.64 -5.76
C GLY A 96 9.62 -5.93 -4.81
N CYS A 97 9.13 -5.16 -3.85
CA CYS A 97 9.93 -4.52 -2.80
C CYS A 97 9.36 -4.83 -1.42
N THR A 98 10.24 -5.12 -0.46
CA THR A 98 9.89 -5.56 0.90
C THR A 98 9.12 -4.51 1.71
N GLU A 99 9.18 -3.24 1.31
CA GLU A 99 8.45 -2.14 1.93
C GLU A 99 6.96 -2.11 1.53
N LEU A 100 6.60 -2.59 0.34
CA LEU A 100 5.25 -2.45 -0.20
C LEU A 100 4.20 -3.24 0.62
N PRO A 101 4.46 -4.49 1.04
CA PRO A 101 3.53 -5.20 1.93
C PRO A 101 3.23 -4.45 3.22
N LEU A 102 4.16 -3.65 3.74
CA LEU A 102 3.96 -2.86 4.96
C LEU A 102 3.00 -1.69 4.71
N LEU A 103 3.15 -0.99 3.58
CA LEU A 103 2.24 0.10 3.19
C LEU A 103 0.82 -0.39 2.91
N MET A 104 0.68 -1.64 2.46
CA MET A 104 -0.63 -2.24 2.15
C MET A 104 -1.47 -2.58 3.39
N ARG A 105 -0.84 -2.91 4.51
CA ARG A 105 -1.54 -3.26 5.77
C ARG A 105 -2.37 -2.10 6.31
N ASP A 106 -1.90 -0.88 6.09
CA ASP A 106 -2.51 0.33 6.65
C ASP A 106 -3.48 1.03 5.65
N THR A 107 -3.55 0.55 4.40
CA THR A 107 -4.27 1.23 3.30
C THR A 107 -5.43 0.45 2.70
N ALA A 108 -5.42 -0.88 2.77
CA ALA A 108 -6.49 -1.72 2.24
C ALA A 108 -6.98 -2.71 3.30
N PRO A 109 -8.27 -2.67 3.70
CA PRO A 109 -8.84 -3.76 4.45
C PRO A 109 -8.89 -4.99 3.54
N SER A 110 -8.24 -6.08 3.97
CA SER A 110 -8.32 -7.45 3.42
C SER A 110 -7.84 -7.67 1.98
N GLY A 111 -6.55 -8.05 1.79
CA GLY A 111 -5.97 -9.01 0.81
C GLY A 111 -6.31 -8.95 -0.69
N ALA A 112 -7.24 -8.09 -1.08
CA ALA A 112 -7.83 -7.94 -2.38
C ALA A 112 -8.25 -6.49 -2.54
N GLY A 113 -7.68 -5.79 -3.52
CA GLY A 113 -8.08 -4.43 -3.85
C GLY A 113 -9.28 -4.47 -4.78
N ALA A 114 -10.31 -3.67 -4.50
CA ALA A 114 -11.36 -3.40 -5.47
C ALA A 114 -10.80 -2.38 -6.48
N GLY A 115 -10.51 -2.84 -7.69
CA GLY A 115 -10.16 -1.98 -8.82
C GLY A 115 -11.35 -1.18 -9.32
N ALA A 116 -11.08 -0.10 -10.04
CA ALA A 116 -12.10 0.65 -10.76
C ALA A 116 -12.88 -0.31 -11.70
N GLY A 117 -14.20 -0.42 -11.51
CA GLY A 117 -15.05 -1.34 -12.27
C GLY A 117 -15.36 -2.69 -11.59
N GLY A 118 -15.03 -2.85 -10.30
CA GLY A 118 -15.37 -4.06 -9.53
C GLY A 118 -14.43 -5.24 -9.77
N GLN A 119 -13.33 -5.02 -10.49
CA GLN A 119 -12.30 -6.02 -10.70
C GLN A 119 -11.55 -6.29 -9.38
N THR A 120 -11.49 -7.55 -8.97
CA THR A 120 -10.74 -7.95 -7.77
C THR A 120 -9.28 -8.19 -8.13
N VAL A 121 -8.37 -7.48 -7.47
CA VAL A 121 -6.92 -7.59 -7.70
C VAL A 121 -6.29 -8.37 -6.55
N ARG A 122 -5.47 -9.37 -6.87
CA ARG A 122 -4.73 -10.18 -5.89
C ARG A 122 -3.30 -9.68 -5.77
N PHE A 123 -2.79 -9.62 -4.55
CA PHE A 123 -1.42 -9.23 -4.28
C PHE A 123 -0.60 -10.43 -3.83
N VAL A 124 0.62 -10.54 -4.33
CA VAL A 124 1.57 -11.59 -3.98
C VAL A 124 2.80 -10.95 -3.40
N ASP A 125 3.09 -11.25 -2.13
CA ASP A 125 4.33 -10.87 -1.46
C ASP A 125 5.39 -11.97 -1.67
N PRO A 126 6.40 -11.76 -2.52
CA PRO A 126 7.45 -12.74 -2.74
C PRO A 126 8.33 -12.99 -1.52
N THR A 127 8.33 -12.12 -0.50
CA THR A 127 8.95 -12.39 0.80
C THR A 127 8.14 -13.43 1.59
N ASP A 128 6.82 -13.30 1.65
CA ASP A 128 5.94 -14.27 2.30
C ASP A 128 6.01 -15.64 1.61
N VAL A 129 5.92 -15.67 0.28
CA VAL A 129 6.04 -16.91 -0.52
C VAL A 129 7.35 -17.64 -0.22
N LEU A 130 8.47 -16.91 -0.18
CA LEU A 130 9.77 -17.48 0.14
C LEU A 130 9.80 -18.00 1.59
N ALA A 131 9.30 -17.22 2.55
CA ALA A 131 9.30 -17.59 3.96
C ALA A 131 8.53 -18.89 4.20
N ARG A 132 7.32 -19.01 3.62
CA ARG A 132 6.51 -20.24 3.73
C ARG A 132 7.22 -21.44 3.11
N ARG A 133 7.87 -21.26 1.95
CA ARG A 133 8.62 -22.35 1.30
C ARG A 133 9.84 -22.79 2.12
N CYS A 134 10.52 -21.86 2.78
CA CYS A 134 11.61 -22.17 3.71
C CYS A 134 11.11 -22.99 4.91
N VAL A 135 9.95 -22.63 5.49
CA VAL A 135 9.33 -23.40 6.59
C VAL A 135 8.95 -24.80 6.13
N ALA A 136 8.28 -24.92 4.98
CA ALA A 136 7.89 -26.22 4.41
C ALA A 136 9.11 -27.12 4.17
N TYR A 137 10.18 -26.56 3.59
CA TYR A 137 11.44 -27.26 3.37
C TYR A 137 12.06 -27.77 4.69
N ALA A 138 12.11 -26.93 5.72
CA ALA A 138 12.64 -27.30 7.03
C ALA A 138 11.83 -28.42 7.70
N LEU A 139 10.52 -28.48 7.45
CA LEU A 139 9.61 -29.52 7.94
C LEU A 139 9.61 -30.80 7.09
N GLY A 140 10.44 -30.86 6.03
CA GLY A 140 10.53 -32.03 5.14
C GLY A 140 9.39 -32.17 4.14
N ALA A 141 8.52 -31.16 4.02
CA ALA A 141 7.49 -31.12 2.99
C ALA A 141 8.15 -30.84 1.63
N SER A 142 8.47 -31.91 0.91
CA SER A 142 8.96 -31.85 -0.48
C SER A 142 7.76 -31.90 -1.43
N GLY A 143 6.93 -30.85 -1.47
CA GLY A 143 5.73 -30.79 -2.31
C GLY A 143 4.94 -29.50 -2.15
N ALA A 144 4.20 -29.12 -3.19
CA ALA A 144 3.53 -27.83 -3.40
C ALA A 144 2.90 -27.26 -2.12
N LEU A 145 3.16 -25.97 -1.87
CA LEU A 145 2.51 -25.24 -0.80
C LEU A 145 1.01 -25.32 -1.06
N GLU A 146 0.25 -25.98 -0.17
CA GLU A 146 -1.21 -25.91 -0.25
C GLU A 146 -1.62 -24.44 -0.33
N SER A 147 -2.63 -24.18 -1.15
CA SER A 147 -3.31 -22.89 -1.34
C SER A 147 -3.95 -22.41 -0.02
N ALA A 148 -3.11 -22.11 0.96
CA ALA A 148 -3.47 -21.42 2.17
C ALA A 148 -3.35 -19.93 1.86
N VAL A 149 -4.31 -19.45 1.06
CA VAL A 149 -4.81 -18.08 1.17
C VAL A 149 -4.95 -17.83 2.66
N GLU A 150 -4.19 -16.87 3.19
CA GLU A 150 -4.44 -16.38 4.53
C GLU A 150 -5.78 -15.63 4.46
N VAL A 151 -6.87 -16.39 4.63
CA VAL A 151 -8.14 -15.84 5.05
C VAL A 151 -7.92 -15.45 6.50
N ILE A 152 -7.49 -14.21 6.70
CA ILE A 152 -7.50 -13.56 8.00
C ILE A 152 -8.99 -13.42 8.36
N ALA A 153 -9.53 -14.40 9.08
CA ALA A 153 -10.87 -14.34 9.63
C ALA A 153 -10.88 -13.31 10.78
N PRO A 154 -11.82 -12.36 10.81
CA PRO A 154 -12.01 -11.53 11.98
C PRO A 154 -12.71 -12.37 13.05
N GLU A 155 -12.15 -12.40 14.26
CA GLU A 155 -12.98 -12.68 15.44
C GLU A 155 -14.08 -11.62 15.49
N VAL A 156 -15.32 -12.07 15.30
CA VAL A 156 -16.50 -11.20 15.27
C VAL A 156 -16.81 -10.77 16.70
N GLY A 157 -16.28 -9.62 17.10
CA GLY A 157 -16.85 -8.83 18.19
C GLY A 157 -18.19 -8.24 17.74
N ALA A 158 -19.29 -8.76 18.26
CA ALA A 158 -20.65 -8.31 17.96
C ALA A 158 -20.83 -6.78 18.20
N PRO A 159 -21.62 -6.06 17.38
CA PRO A 159 -21.83 -4.63 17.60
C PRO A 159 -23.05 -4.33 18.48
N ALA A 160 -22.84 -3.28 19.26
CA ALA A 160 -23.76 -2.22 19.66
C ALA A 160 -24.79 -2.48 20.78
N ALA A 161 -24.71 -1.63 21.80
CA ALA A 161 -25.82 -0.73 22.15
C ALA A 161 -25.29 0.44 23.00
N LEU A 162 -25.33 1.66 22.47
CA LEU A 162 -25.48 2.83 23.33
C LEU A 162 -26.73 3.58 22.86
N THR A 163 -27.82 3.27 23.54
CA THR A 163 -29.08 3.98 23.46
C THR A 163 -28.91 5.38 24.05
N SER A 164 -29.54 6.33 23.38
CA SER A 164 -29.82 7.69 23.83
C SER A 164 -30.32 7.73 25.28
N GLU A 165 -29.75 8.61 26.10
CA GLU A 165 -30.48 9.23 27.19
C GLU A 165 -30.53 10.75 27.01
N SER A 166 -31.78 11.19 26.90
CA SER A 166 -32.28 12.55 27.01
C SER A 166 -32.05 13.09 28.43
N THR A 167 -31.54 14.33 28.54
CA THR A 167 -31.92 15.20 29.66
C THR A 167 -31.92 16.65 29.20
N ALA A 168 -33.04 17.32 29.46
CA ALA A 168 -33.42 18.66 29.04
C ALA A 168 -32.63 19.79 29.78
N PRO A 169 -32.80 21.07 29.40
CA PRO A 169 -31.83 22.13 29.64
C PRO A 169 -32.03 22.85 30.99
N GLN A 170 -30.96 23.45 31.52
CA GLN A 170 -31.05 24.52 32.50
C GLN A 170 -30.32 25.77 32.02
N ALA A 171 -31.10 26.85 31.89
CA ALA A 171 -30.66 28.19 31.63
C ALA A 171 -30.09 28.84 32.88
N ALA A 172 -29.01 29.61 32.73
CA ALA A 172 -28.68 30.70 33.63
C ALA A 172 -27.95 31.80 32.84
N ALA A 173 -28.68 32.90 32.64
CA ALA A 173 -28.17 34.17 32.16
C ALA A 173 -27.38 34.91 33.26
N ARG A 174 -26.59 35.91 32.83
CA ARG A 174 -25.78 36.95 33.53
C ARG A 174 -24.29 36.74 33.20
N ASP A 175 -23.49 37.72 32.82
CA ASP A 175 -23.63 39.18 32.81
C ASP A 175 -22.56 39.72 31.85
N ALA A 176 -22.87 40.81 31.14
CA ALA A 176 -21.94 41.48 30.24
C ALA A 176 -21.47 42.79 30.87
N LYS A 177 -20.19 42.93 31.22
CA LYS A 177 -19.53 44.26 31.20
C LYS A 177 -18.00 44.24 31.38
N ARG A 178 -17.33 44.95 30.45
CA ARG A 178 -16.14 45.82 30.64
C ARG A 178 -14.76 45.14 30.87
N VAL A 179 -13.61 45.62 30.38
CA VAL A 179 -13.24 46.77 29.52
C VAL A 179 -11.74 46.72 29.14
N ARG A 180 -11.35 47.37 28.02
CA ARG A 180 -10.01 47.89 27.60
C ARG A 180 -8.91 46.83 27.39
N GLY A 181 -8.16 46.80 26.29
CA GLY A 181 -7.48 47.85 25.53
C GLY A 181 -6.03 47.36 25.40
N ALA A 182 -5.45 47.17 24.21
CA ALA A 182 -4.73 48.22 23.51
C ALA A 182 -4.37 47.76 22.08
N ARG A 183 -4.61 48.65 21.11
CA ARG A 183 -3.93 48.70 19.82
C ARG A 183 -2.55 49.34 20.04
N THR A 184 -1.51 48.89 19.37
CA THR A 184 -0.41 49.78 18.87
C THR A 184 0.31 49.15 17.67
N ARG A 185 0.12 49.81 16.51
CA ARG A 185 1.05 50.19 15.39
C ARG A 185 2.09 49.17 14.88
N VAL A 186 2.12 48.83 13.57
CA VAL A 186 2.44 49.59 12.33
C VAL A 186 3.93 49.88 12.11
N ARG A 187 4.46 49.25 11.02
CA ARG A 187 5.58 49.59 10.09
C ARG A 187 6.99 49.76 10.68
N THR A 188 8.08 49.35 10.02
CA THR A 188 8.66 49.86 8.74
C THR A 188 9.79 48.92 8.25
N ARG A 189 10.00 48.70 6.93
CA ARG A 189 11.17 49.12 6.07
C ARG A 189 12.57 48.63 6.54
N VAL A 190 13.61 48.33 5.75
CA VAL A 190 13.97 48.31 4.31
C VAL A 190 15.44 47.78 4.23
N GLU A 191 15.78 47.12 3.12
CA GLU A 191 17.10 46.95 2.43
C GLU A 191 18.42 46.56 3.13
N GLY A 192 19.18 45.74 2.36
CA GLY A 192 20.64 45.85 2.17
C GLY A 192 21.49 44.78 2.87
N VAL A 193 22.65 44.34 2.40
CA VAL A 193 23.49 44.52 1.20
C VAL A 193 24.54 43.40 1.26
N PHE A 194 25.06 43.01 0.09
CA PHE A 194 26.27 42.22 -0.17
C PHE A 194 27.42 42.33 0.86
N SER A 195 28.10 41.21 1.11
CA SER A 195 29.57 41.11 1.08
C SER A 195 29.96 39.69 0.68
#